data_AF-A0A7I9B0Z3-F1
#
_entry.id   AF-A0A7I9B0Z3-F1
#
_cell.length_a   1.000
_cell.length_b   1.000
_cell.length_c   1.000
_cell.angle_alpha   90.00
_cell.angle_beta   90.00
_cell.angle_gamma   90.00
#
_symmetry.space_group_name_H-M   'P 1'
#
loop_
_entity.id
_entity.type
_entity.pdbx_description
1 polymer ?
#
loop_
_entity_poly.entity_id
_entity_poly.type
_entity_poly.pdbx_seq_one_letter_code
_entity_poly.pdbx_strand_id
1 'polypeptide(L)' 'MMEIFWTMLASQDRKRIREYIAEQNLMATIELDERIGYSASSLAGQPYKGRNGRVEGTRELVIHPHFVHR' A
#
# COMPACT_ATOMS: atom_id res chain seq x y z
N MET A 1 -7.12 -2.34 -18.97
CA MET A 1 -6.16 -2.05 -17.88
C MET A 1 -6.59 -0.73 -17.27
N MET A 2 -6.76 -0.66 -15.95
CA MET A 2 -7.14 0.59 -15.28
C MET A 2 -5.90 1.42 -14.95
N GLU A 3 -6.06 2.75 -14.99
CA GLU A 3 -5.03 3.67 -14.52
C GLU A 3 -5.02 3.75 -13.00
N ILE A 4 -3.82 3.81 -12.42
CA ILE A 4 -3.62 3.88 -10.98
C ILE A 4 -3.15 5.28 -10.63
N PHE A 5 -3.89 5.92 -9.71
CA PHE A 5 -3.52 7.23 -9.19
C PHE A 5 -3.32 7.16 -7.69
N TRP A 6 -2.24 7.78 -7.22
CA TRP A 6 -2.02 8.01 -5.80
C TRP A 6 -2.60 9.36 -5.42
N THR A 7 -3.45 9.38 -4.39
CA THR A 7 -3.86 10.66 -3.81
C THR A 7 -2.66 11.35 -3.16
N MET A 8 -2.75 12.67 -2.99
CA MET A 8 -1.70 13.43 -2.29
C MET A 8 -1.49 12.90 -0.86
N LEU A 9 -2.58 12.57 -0.16
CA LEU A 9 -2.52 12.00 1.19
C LEU A 9 -1.81 10.64 1.19
N ALA A 10 -2.16 9.75 0.26
CA ALA A 10 -1.52 8.44 0.17
C ALA A 10 -0.01 8.55 -0.13
N SER A 11 0.39 9.52 -0.95
CA SER A 11 1.82 9.79 -1.21
C SER A 11 2.55 10.28 0.04
N GLN A 12 1.92 11.16 0.83
CA GLN A 12 2.48 11.64 2.10
C GLN A 12 2.59 10.52 3.14
N ASP A 13 1.57 9.67 3.26
CA ASP A 13 1.56 8.56 4.21
C ASP A 13 2.64 7.53 3.87
N ARG A 14 2.81 7.20 2.58
CA ARG A 14 3.93 6.37 2.12
C ARG A 14 5.29 6.96 2.44
N LYS A 15 5.44 8.28 2.37
CA LYS A 15 6.68 8.95 2.76
C LYS A 15 6.93 8.82 4.27
N ARG A 16 5.93 9.14 5.10
CA ARG A 16 6.02 9.04 6.57
C ARG A 16 6.35 7.63 7.05
N ILE A 17 5.68 6.61 6.49
CA ILE A 17 5.93 5.20 6.84
C ILE A 17 7.37 4.82 6.51
N ARG A 18 7.88 5.23 5.34
CA ARG A 18 9.27 4.95 4.95
C ARG A 18 10.27 5.63 5.88
N GLU A 19 10.07 6.90 6.21
CA GLU A 19 10.95 7.64 7.11
C GLU A 19 10.99 6.98 8.50
N TYR A 20 9.83 6.61 9.06
CA TYR A 20 9.74 5.95 10.36
C TYR A 20 10.47 4.60 10.41
N ILE A 21 10.34 3.77 9.37
CA ILE A 21 10.99 2.45 9.34
C ILE A 21 12.48 2.60 9.03
N ALA A 22 12.89 3.56 8.19
CA ALA A 22 14.28 3.75 7.78
C ALA A 22 15.20 4.12 8.96
N GLU A 23 14.67 4.81 9.97
CA GLU A 23 15.38 5.10 11.23
C GLU A 23 15.84 3.82 11.96
N GLN A 24 15.12 2.70 11.77
CA GLN A 24 15.38 1.44 12.47
C GLN A 24 15.97 0.37 11.55
N ASN A 25 15.48 0.27 10.31
CA ASN A 25 15.87 -0.75 9.35
C ASN A 25 15.61 -0.28 7.91
N LEU A 26 16.69 0.14 7.24
CA LEU A 26 16.65 0.57 5.84
C LEU A 26 16.22 -0.56 4.88
N MET A 27 16.67 -1.79 5.11
CA MET A 27 16.32 -2.93 4.25
C MET A 27 14.83 -3.25 4.30
N ALA A 28 14.23 -3.22 5.50
CA ALA A 28 12.79 -3.39 5.67
C ALA A 28 11.99 -2.28 4.97
N THR A 29 12.53 -1.07 4.92
CA THR A 29 11.92 0.07 4.21
C THR A 29 11.88 -0.17 2.70
N ILE A 30 13.00 -0.64 2.13
CA ILE A 30 13.10 -0.96 0.69
C ILE A 30 12.12 -2.09 0.35
N GLU A 31 12.13 -3.17 1.11
CA GLU A 31 11.24 -4.32 0.88
C GLU A 31 9.76 -3.91 0.93
N LEU A 32 9.38 -3.07 1.90
CA LEU A 32 8.01 -2.56 2.01
C LEU A 32 7.62 -1.71 0.79
N ASP A 33 8.50 -0.82 0.33
CA ASP A 33 8.20 0.07 -0.79
C ASP A 33 8.03 -0.70 -2.10
N GLU A 34 8.88 -1.72 -2.33
CA GLU A 34 8.75 -2.63 -3.46
C GLU A 34 7.44 -3.42 -3.42
N ARG A 35 7.06 -3.95 -2.24
CA ARG A 35 5.79 -4.66 -2.07
C ARG A 35 4.59 -3.77 -2.34
N ILE A 36 4.60 -2.51 -1.87
CA ILE A 36 3.56 -1.53 -2.17
C ILE A 36 3.47 -1.31 -3.69
N GLY A 37 4.60 -1.06 -4.34
CA GLY A 37 4.66 -0.81 -5.78
C GLY A 37 4.13 -1.98 -6.61
N TYR A 38 4.59 -3.20 -6.32
CA TYR A 38 4.12 -4.41 -7.00
C TYR A 38 2.61 -4.65 -6.80
N SER A 39 2.15 -4.52 -5.56
CA SER A 39 0.75 -4.72 -5.21
C SER A 39 -0.15 -3.70 -5.92
N ALA A 40 0.24 -2.43 -5.92
CA ALA A 40 -0.46 -1.37 -6.62
C ALA A 40 -0.52 -1.65 -8.12
N SER A 41 0.61 -1.94 -8.78
CA SER A 41 0.65 -2.25 -10.21
C SER A 41 -0.26 -3.42 -10.61
N SER A 42 -0.42 -4.42 -9.72
CA SER A 42 -1.33 -5.54 -9.98
C SER A 42 -2.82 -5.13 -10.06
N LEU A 43 -3.21 -3.99 -9.46
CA LEU A 43 -4.59 -3.49 -9.49
C LEU A 43 -5.01 -3.02 -10.89
N ALA A 44 -4.06 -2.61 -11.74
CA ALA A 44 -4.36 -2.20 -13.11
C ALA A 44 -4.98 -3.36 -13.93
N GLY A 45 -4.59 -4.61 -13.60
CA GLY A 45 -5.14 -5.84 -14.19
C GLY A 45 -6.24 -6.49 -13.35
N GLN A 46 -6.23 -6.32 -12.02
CA GLN A 46 -7.20 -6.92 -11.09
C GLN A 46 -7.72 -5.89 -10.07
N PRO A 47 -8.59 -4.94 -10.47
CA PRO A 47 -9.06 -3.86 -9.60
C PRO A 47 -9.81 -4.34 -8.35
N TYR A 48 -10.41 -5.52 -8.42
CA TYR A 48 -11.24 -6.10 -7.36
C TYR A 48 -10.49 -7.08 -6.43
N LYS A 49 -9.16 -7.14 -6.53
CA LYS A 49 -8.31 -8.08 -5.76
C LYS A 49 -8.34 -7.84 -4.25
N GLY A 50 -8.64 -6.61 -3.82
CA GLY A 50 -8.79 -6.27 -2.40
C GLY A 50 -10.13 -6.75 -1.83
N ARG A 51 -10.14 -7.06 -0.53
CA ARG A 51 -11.38 -7.32 0.23
C ARG A 51 -12.17 -6.02 0.37
N ASN A 52 -13.46 -6.13 0.67
CA ASN A 52 -14.26 -4.94 1.01
C ASN A 52 -13.62 -4.23 2.20
N GLY A 53 -13.35 -2.94 2.03
CA GLY A 53 -12.76 -2.12 3.08
C GLY A 53 -13.76 -1.78 4.16
N ARG A 54 -13.26 -1.25 5.28
CA ARG A 54 -14.11 -0.75 6.37
C ARG A 54 -14.99 0.42 5.97
N VAL A 55 -14.53 1.22 5.01
CA VAL A 55 -15.29 2.34 4.45
C VAL A 55 -16.07 1.84 3.26
N GLU A 56 -17.37 2.12 3.22
CA GLU A 56 -18.25 1.74 2.11
C GLU A 56 -17.68 2.26 0.78
N GLY A 57 -17.72 1.42 -0.25
CA GLY A 57 -17.16 1.73 -1.57
C GLY A 57 -15.63 1.61 -1.68
N THR A 58 -14.92 1.28 -0.59
CA THR A 58 -13.46 1.08 -0.63
C THR A 58 -13.07 -0.40 -0.63
N ARG A 59 -11.83 -0.69 -1.04
CA ARG A 59 -11.22 -2.02 -0.97
C ARG A 59 -9.88 -1.95 -0.26
N GLU A 60 -9.62 -2.94 0.58
CA GLU A 60 -8.36 -3.10 1.30
C GLU A 60 -7.52 -4.20 0.65
N LEU A 61 -6.32 -3.83 0.19
CA LEU A 61 -5.32 -4.78 -0.28
C LEU A 61 -4.24 -4.93 0.79
N VAL A 62 -4.22 -6.10 1.44
CA VAL A 62 -3.25 -6.39 2.51
C VAL A 62 -1.92 -6.81 1.90
N ILE A 63 -0.90 -5.97 2.07
CA ILE A 63 0.46 -6.15 1.49
C ILE A 63 1.47 -6.76 2.47
N HIS A 64 1.16 -6.73 3.77
CA HIS A 64 1.96 -7.34 4.83
C HIS A 64 1.06 -7.64 6.05
N PRO A 65 1.28 -8.77 6.77
CA PRO A 65 0.44 -9.16 7.91
C PRO A 65 0.37 -8.10 9.02
N HIS A 66 1.43 -7.32 9.21
CA HIS A 66 1.50 -6.31 10.27
C HIS A 66 0.64 -5.06 9.99
N PHE A 67 0.16 -4.84 8.76
CA PHE A 67 -0.73 -3.73 8.42
C PHE A 67 -2.22 -4.11 8.50
N VAL A 68 -2.54 -5.27 9.08
CA VAL A 68 -3.91 -5.60 9.44
C VAL A 68 -4.22 -4.92 10.77
N HIS A 69 -4.84 -3.74 10.74
CA HIS A 69 -5.67 -3.37 11.88
C HIS A 69 -6.82 -4.39 11.95
N ARG A 70 -7.22 -4.82 13.14
CA ARG A 70 -8.43 -5.65 13.31
C ARG A 70 -9.63 -4.71 13.26
#